data_AF-A0A261QJB9-F1
#
_entry.id   AF-A0A261QJB9-F1
#
_cell.length_a   1.000
_cell.length_b   1.000
_cell.length_c   1.000
_cell.angle_alpha   90.00
_cell.angle_beta   90.00
_cell.angle_gamma   90.00
#
_symmetry.space_group_name_H-M   'P 1'
#
loop_
_entity.id
_entity.type
_entity.pdbx_description
1 polymer ?
#
loop_
_entity_poly.entity_id
_entity_poly.type
_entity_poly.pdbx_seq_one_letter_code
_entity_poly.pdbx_strand_id
1 'polypeptide(L)' 'MEEKLGLYVKIHELHKRKFKVTQITKELKISRPTVSKYLELTVDEAKAYTEQLLGKKKKLDHYK' A
#
# COMPACT_ATOMS: atom_id res chain seq x y z
N MET A 1 -1.41 -7.13 -10.96
CA MET A 1 -0.92 -5.81 -10.48
C MET A 1 -2.04 -4.94 -9.87
N GLU A 2 -3.32 -5.36 -9.94
CA GLU A 2 -4.46 -4.51 -9.65
C GLU A 2 -4.86 -4.40 -8.17
N GLU A 3 -4.59 -5.42 -7.34
CA GLU A 3 -5.08 -5.42 -5.94
C GLU A 3 -4.44 -4.36 -5.03
N LYS A 4 -3.14 -4.06 -5.21
CA LYS A 4 -2.39 -3.20 -4.27
C LYS A 4 -2.56 -1.71 -4.57
N LEU A 5 -2.69 -1.35 -5.84
CA LEU A 5 -2.97 0.03 -6.26
C LEU A 5 -4.41 0.42 -5.88
N GLY A 6 -5.36 -0.52 -5.99
CA GLY A 6 -6.73 -0.35 -5.50
C GLY A 6 -6.79 -0.07 -3.99
N LEU A 7 -5.87 -0.64 -3.21
CA LEU A 7 -5.76 -0.40 -1.77
C LEU A 7 -5.35 1.05 -1.46
N TYR A 8 -4.35 1.58 -2.17
CA TYR A 8 -3.91 2.97 -2.03
C TYR A 8 -5.05 3.95 -2.34
N VAL A 9 -5.74 3.75 -3.47
CA VAL A 9 -6.87 4.60 -3.87
C VAL A 9 -7.99 4.56 -2.82
N LYS A 10 -8.34 3.37 -2.31
CA LYS A 10 -9.34 3.23 -1.24
C LYS A 10 -8.94 3.91 0.06
N ILE A 11 -7.69 3.80 0.49
CA ILE A 11 -7.21 4.48 1.72
C ILE A 11 -7.37 5.99 1.57
N HIS A 12 -6.94 6.54 0.44
CA HIS A 12 -7.05 7.97 0.16
C HIS A 12 -8.52 8.44 0.02
N GLU A 13 -9.37 7.64 -0.62
CA GLU A 13 -10.81 7.92 -0.71
C GLU A 13 -11.48 7.96 0.68
N LEU A 14 -11.21 6.96 1.52
CA LEU A 14 -11.71 6.91 2.89
C LEU A 14 -11.17 8.06 3.74
N HIS A 15 -9.89 8.40 3.58
CA HIS A 15 -9.30 9.54 4.29
C HIS A 15 -9.89 10.88 3.84
N LYS A 16 -10.15 11.07 2.54
CA LYS A 16 -10.85 12.24 1.99
C LYS A 16 -12.27 12.37 2.53
N ARG A 17 -12.95 11.24 2.78
CA ARG A 17 -14.24 11.16 3.48
C ARG A 17 -14.14 11.35 4.99
N LYS A 18 -12.97 11.72 5.52
CA LYS A 18 -12.66 11.95 6.94
C LYS A 18 -12.84 10.74 7.84
N PHE A 19 -12.70 9.52 7.31
CA PHE A 19 -12.63 8.33 8.15
C PHE A 19 -11.37 8.35 9.01
N LYS A 20 -11.51 7.92 10.27
CA LYS A 20 -10.36 7.76 11.16
C LYS A 20 -9.48 6.61 10.68
N VAL A 21 -8.17 6.71 10.88
CA VAL A 21 -7.20 5.65 10.56
C VAL A 21 -7.63 4.30 11.14
N THR A 22 -8.18 4.27 12.36
CA THR A 22 -8.69 3.07 13.02
C THR A 22 -9.89 2.42 12.32
N GLN A 23 -10.70 3.20 11.61
CA GLN A 23 -11.81 2.69 10.81
C GLN A 23 -11.29 2.13 9.48
N ILE A 24 -10.36 2.85 8.83
CA ILE A 24 -9.72 2.42 7.58
C ILE A 24 -9.01 1.07 7.77
N THR A 25 -8.31 0.88 8.89
CA THR A 25 -7.67 -0.41 9.20
C THR A 25 -8.67 -1.55 9.34
N LYS A 26 -9.86 -1.29 9.91
CA LYS A 26 -10.91 -2.29 10.12
C LYS A 26 -11.60 -2.66 8.80
N GLU A 27 -11.92 -1.65 7.99
CA GLU A 27 -12.56 -1.80 6.68
C GLU A 27 -11.68 -2.59 5.70
N LEU A 28 -10.42 -2.17 5.57
CA LEU A 28 -9.49 -2.73 4.59
C LEU A 28 -8.69 -3.92 5.14
N LYS A 29 -8.90 -4.31 6.41
CA LYS A 29 -8.18 -5.40 7.12
C LYS A 29 -6.65 -5.31 6.97
N ILE A 30 -6.13 -4.10 7.09
CA ILE A 30 -4.71 -3.78 6.94
C ILE A 30 -4.15 -3.20 8.22
N SER A 31 -2.87 -3.47 8.47
CA SER A 31 -2.16 -2.97 9.63
C SER A 31 -2.11 -1.44 9.64
N ARG A 32 -2.29 -0.85 10.83
CA ARG A 32 -2.15 0.59 11.06
C ARG A 32 -0.87 1.22 10.48
N PRO A 33 0.34 0.62 10.61
CA PRO A 33 1.54 1.18 9.99
C PRO A 33 1.43 1.25 8.46
N THR A 34 0.75 0.29 7.83
CA THR A 34 0.50 0.32 6.38
C THR A 34 -0.42 1.48 6.02
N VAL A 35 -1.48 1.72 6.79
CA VAL A 35 -2.38 2.85 6.53
C VAL A 35 -1.65 4.19 6.65
N SER A 36 -0.91 4.41 7.74
CA SER A 36 -0.10 5.63 7.90
C SER A 36 0.89 5.81 6.76
N LYS A 37 1.63 4.76 6.41
CA LYS A 37 2.59 4.81 5.32
C LYS A 37 1.94 5.17 3.98
N TYR A 38 0.78 4.60 3.67
CA TYR A 38 0.06 4.90 2.43
C TYR A 38 -0.59 6.29 2.42
N LEU A 39 -0.81 6.91 3.58
CA LEU A 39 -1.28 8.30 3.69
C LEU A 39 -0.14 9.31 3.52
N GLU A 40 1.07 8.95 3.93
CA GLU A 40 2.27 9.78 3.77
C GLU A 40 2.83 9.72 2.34
N LEU A 41 2.63 8.59 1.63
CA LEU A 41 3.09 8.40 0.26
C LEU A 41 2.24 9.15 -0.77
N THR A 42 2.92 9.81 -1.70
CA THR A 42 2.29 10.34 -2.92
C THR A 42 1.95 9.21 -3.90
N VAL A 43 1.08 9.50 -4.89
CA VAL A 43 0.63 8.52 -5.89
C VAL A 43 1.82 7.86 -6.60
N ASP A 44 2.86 8.65 -6.88
CA ASP A 44 4.08 8.21 -7.55
C ASP A 44 4.91 7.27 -6.67
N GLU A 45 5.11 7.63 -5.40
CA GLU A 45 5.81 6.77 -4.45
C GLU A 45 5.01 5.50 -4.09
N ALA A 46 3.68 5.57 -4.10
CA ALA A 46 2.83 4.40 -3.91
C ALA A 46 2.98 3.42 -5.09
N LYS A 47 3.05 3.92 -6.33
CA LYS A 47 3.37 3.10 -7.51
C LYS A 47 4.75 2.46 -7.34
N ALA A 48 5.78 3.26 -7.06
CA ALA A 48 7.14 2.78 -6.86
C ALA A 48 7.24 1.76 -5.70
N TYR A 49 6.47 1.93 -4.63
CA TYR A 49 6.40 0.99 -3.52
C TYR A 49 5.73 -0.33 -3.93
N THR A 50 4.64 -0.28 -4.70
CA THR A 50 4.01 -1.49 -5.25
C THR A 50 4.92 -2.21 -6.23
N GLU A 51 5.69 -1.47 -7.04
CA GLU A 51 6.68 -2.00 -7.97
C GLU A 51 7.89 -2.58 -7.24
N GLN A 52 8.41 -1.96 -6.19
CA GLN A 52 9.46 -2.54 -5.34
C GLN A 52 8.99 -3.82 -4.63
N LEU A 53 7.74 -3.85 -4.16
CA LEU A 53 7.16 -5.05 -3.55
C LEU A 53 7.09 -6.19 -4.56
N LEU A 54 6.74 -5.88 -5.81
CA LEU A 54 6.66 -6.83 -6.92
C LEU A 54 8.05 -7.23 -7.44
N GLY A 55 8.99 -6.30 -7.39
CA GLY A 55 10.40 -6.42 -7.80
C GLY A 55 11.25 -7.23 -6.83
N LYS A 56 10.77 -7.49 -5.61
CA LYS A 56 11.25 -8.60 -4.75
C LYS A 56 10.82 -9.98 -5.32
N LYS A 57 10.91 -10.17 -6.63
CA LYS A 57 11.18 -11.49 -7.20
C LYS A 57 12.59 -11.84 -6.77
N LYS A 58 12.67 -12.69 -5.75
CA LYS A 58 13.75 -13.64 -5.43
C LYS A 58 15.06 -13.31 -6.17
N LYS A 59 16.10 -12.88 -5.45
CA LYS A 59 17.45 -13.16 -5.93
C LYS A 59 17.47 -14.67 -6.14
N LEU A 60 17.31 -15.09 -7.40
CA LEU A 60 17.76 -16.39 -7.84
C LEU A 60 19.25 -16.31 -7.57
N ASP A 61 19.64 -16.82 -6.41
CA ASP A 61 21.01 -17.26 -6.21
C ASP A 61 21.27 -18.25 -7.35
N HIS A 62 21.87 -17.76 -8.43
CA HIS A 62 22.60 -18.59 -9.35
C HIS A 62 23.83 -19.05 -8.56
N TYR A 63 23.62 -20.02 -7.67
CA TYR A 63 24.68 -20.76 -7.03
C TYR A 63 25.46 -21.42 -8.18
N LYS A 64 26.70 -20.97 -8.37
CA LYS A 64 27.61 -21.45 -9.41
C LYS A 64 28.33 -22.70 -8.95
#